data_AF-A0A448WXU8-F1
#
_entry.id   AF-A0A448WXU8-F1
#
_cell.length_a   1.000
_cell.length_b   1.000
_cell.length_c   1.000
_cell.angle_alpha   90.00
_cell.angle_beta   90.00
_cell.angle_gamma   90.00
#
_symmetry.space_group_name_H-M   'P 1'
#
loop_
_entity.id
_entity.type
_entity.pdbx_description
1 polymer ?
#
loop_
_entity_poly.entity_id
_entity_poly.type
_entity_poly.pdbx_seq_one_letter_code
_entity_poly.pdbx_strand_id
1 'polypeptide(L)'
;MQSKKYAEKRKFGFVEAQKEDMPPEHVRKIIRDHGDMTNRKFRHDKRVYLGALKYMPHAVLKLLENMPMPWEQIKDVKVLYHITGAITFVNEIPWVIEPVYVAQWGSMWIIMRREKRDRRHFKRMRFPPFDDEEPPLDYADNILDVEPLEAVQLELDPEEDGEIAEWFYDRNPLSDTKFVNGSTYRRWNLSLPILSNLYRLANTLLTDLVDENYFYLFDLKSFFTAKALNVALPGGPKFEPLVKDKNLEDEDWNEFNDINKIIIRLNTGSHSLTYTIVHLSWYHIPNVLFIKTEDPDLPAFYFDPLINPISHRHSVKIVEPSIDEEDSFELPEHVCPLLSETPLYTDNTANGIALLWAPRPFNMRSGSTRRALDVPLVKSWYREHCPAGMPVKVRVSYQKLLKYYVLNALHHRRPKAQKKRYLFRSFKSTKFFQTTSLDWVEVGLQVCRQGYNMLNLLIHRKNLNYLHLDYNFNLKPVKTLTTKERKKSRFGNAFHLCREILRLTKLIVDSHVQYRLGNVDAFQSLNYFT
;
A
#
# COMPACT_ATOMS: atom_id res chain seq x y z
N MET A 1 -9.77 3.04 58.49
CA MET A 1 -10.90 3.58 57.70
C MET A 1 -10.47 4.67 56.72
N GLN A 2 -9.71 5.69 57.15
CA GLN A 2 -9.25 6.78 56.27
C GLN A 2 -8.32 6.34 55.13
N SER A 3 -7.39 5.41 55.38
CA SER A 3 -6.52 4.83 54.32
C SER A 3 -7.31 4.16 53.18
N LYS A 4 -8.45 3.49 53.48
CA LYS A 4 -9.32 2.91 52.44
C LYS A 4 -10.16 3.97 51.71
N LYS A 5 -10.50 5.08 52.38
CA LYS A 5 -11.31 6.17 51.81
C LYS A 5 -10.51 7.03 50.83
N TYR A 6 -9.24 7.32 51.17
CA TYR A 6 -8.32 8.15 50.38
C TYR A 6 -7.28 7.32 49.60
N ALA A 7 -7.57 6.04 49.34
CA ALA A 7 -6.74 5.20 48.48
C ALA A 7 -6.69 5.79 47.06
N GLU A 8 -5.56 5.62 46.36
CA GLU A 8 -5.35 6.21 45.03
C GLU A 8 -6.43 5.80 44.01
N LYS A 9 -6.93 4.57 44.14
CA LYS A 9 -8.03 4.02 43.32
C LYS A 9 -9.36 4.77 43.45
N ARG A 10 -9.51 5.63 44.47
CA ARG A 10 -10.72 6.41 44.76
C ARG A 10 -10.58 7.90 44.44
N LYS A 11 -9.44 8.33 43.90
CA LYS A 11 -9.24 9.71 43.43
C LYS A 11 -10.21 10.00 42.26
N PHE A 12 -10.81 11.20 42.24
CA PHE A 12 -11.64 11.62 41.11
C PHE A 12 -10.78 11.70 39.84
N GLY A 13 -11.21 11.06 38.76
CA GLY A 13 -10.40 10.90 37.54
C GLY A 13 -9.48 9.67 37.54
N PHE A 14 -9.55 8.80 38.56
CA PHE A 14 -8.87 7.51 38.52
C PHE A 14 -9.44 6.67 37.37
N VAL A 15 -8.55 6.25 36.47
CA VAL A 15 -8.88 5.34 35.36
C VAL A 15 -8.53 3.93 35.82
N GLU A 16 -9.52 3.04 35.83
CA GLU A 16 -9.29 1.62 36.13
C GLU A 16 -8.27 1.01 35.17
N ALA A 17 -7.64 -0.08 35.61
CA ALA A 17 -6.63 -0.78 34.84
C ALA A 17 -7.15 -1.13 33.44
N GLN A 18 -6.26 -1.03 32.45
CA GLN A 18 -6.57 -1.36 31.07
C GLN A 18 -6.98 -2.83 30.99
N LYS A 19 -8.02 -3.14 30.21
CA LYS A 19 -8.38 -4.53 29.93
C LYS A 19 -7.20 -5.27 29.30
N GLU A 20 -6.77 -6.29 30.00
CA GLU A 20 -5.78 -7.27 29.56
C GLU A 20 -6.36 -8.21 28.51
N ASP A 21 -5.46 -8.90 27.82
CA ASP A 21 -5.81 -9.83 26.77
C ASP A 21 -6.22 -11.17 27.36
N MET A 22 -7.34 -11.70 26.88
CA MET A 22 -7.87 -13.01 27.24
C MET A 22 -7.09 -14.12 26.52
N PRO A 23 -7.04 -15.34 27.10
CA PRO A 23 -6.48 -16.50 26.40
C PRO A 23 -7.19 -16.75 25.06
N PRO A 24 -6.46 -17.10 23.99
CA PRO A 24 -7.03 -17.29 22.65
C PRO A 24 -8.04 -18.46 22.60
N GLU A 25 -7.89 -19.46 23.46
CA GLU A 25 -8.80 -20.60 23.58
C GLU A 25 -10.21 -20.16 24.00
N HIS A 26 -10.33 -19.05 24.73
CA HIS A 26 -11.61 -18.54 25.20
C HIS A 26 -12.55 -18.21 24.03
N VAL A 27 -12.06 -17.47 23.02
CA VAL A 27 -12.86 -17.12 21.85
C VAL A 27 -13.07 -18.31 20.92
N ARG A 28 -12.08 -19.19 20.75
CA ARG A 28 -12.22 -20.44 19.98
C ARG A 28 -13.36 -21.29 20.52
N LYS A 29 -13.37 -21.52 21.84
CA LYS A 29 -14.40 -22.32 22.51
C LYS A 29 -15.78 -21.68 22.37
N ILE A 30 -15.89 -20.37 22.56
CA ILE A 30 -17.17 -19.66 22.39
C ILE A 30 -17.72 -19.86 20.96
N ILE A 31 -16.89 -19.68 19.94
CA ILE A 31 -17.32 -19.79 18.54
C ILE A 31 -17.69 -21.24 18.18
N ARG A 32 -16.93 -22.22 18.68
CA ARG A 32 -17.22 -23.64 18.52
C ARG A 32 -18.54 -24.04 19.20
N ASP A 33 -18.76 -23.59 20.44
CA ASP A 33 -19.98 -23.88 21.21
C ASP A 33 -21.24 -23.30 20.55
N HIS A 34 -21.16 -22.09 19.98
CA HIS A 34 -22.29 -21.43 19.31
C HIS A 34 -22.60 -22.05 17.92
N GLY A 35 -21.60 -22.61 17.24
CA GLY A 35 -21.76 -23.33 15.98
C GLY A 35 -22.51 -22.52 14.92
N ASP A 36 -23.58 -23.09 14.39
CA ASP A 36 -24.49 -22.51 13.37
C ASP A 36 -25.72 -21.81 13.98
N MET A 37 -25.76 -21.66 15.30
CA MET A 37 -26.89 -21.10 16.04
C MET A 37 -28.21 -21.90 15.91
N THR A 38 -28.17 -23.19 15.56
CA THR A 38 -29.38 -24.04 15.58
C THR A 38 -29.78 -24.44 17.01
N ASN A 39 -28.81 -24.61 17.90
CA ASN A 39 -29.04 -25.04 19.28
C ASN A 39 -29.92 -24.05 20.08
N ARG A 40 -30.93 -24.59 20.76
CA ARG A 40 -31.88 -23.81 21.58
C ARG A 40 -31.21 -23.12 22.78
N LYS A 41 -30.08 -23.64 23.27
CA LYS A 41 -29.31 -23.07 24.38
C LYS A 41 -28.94 -21.60 24.13
N PHE A 42 -28.54 -21.27 22.91
CA PHE A 42 -28.07 -19.94 22.50
C PHE A 42 -29.16 -19.08 21.83
N ARG A 43 -30.44 -19.37 22.11
CA ARG A 43 -31.57 -18.65 21.49
C ARG A 43 -31.55 -17.15 21.80
N HIS A 44 -31.13 -16.77 23.01
CA HIS A 44 -31.08 -15.37 23.44
C HIS A 44 -30.04 -14.56 22.63
N ASP A 45 -28.96 -15.22 22.21
CA ASP A 45 -27.85 -14.58 21.49
C ASP A 45 -28.15 -14.37 20.00
N LYS A 46 -29.14 -15.07 19.41
CA LYS A 46 -29.57 -14.87 18.01
C LYS A 46 -29.88 -13.41 17.68
N ARG A 47 -30.44 -12.66 18.64
CA ARG A 47 -30.75 -11.24 18.47
C ARG A 47 -29.47 -10.41 18.34
N VAL A 48 -28.44 -10.74 19.10
CA VAL A 48 -27.15 -10.04 19.11
C VAL A 48 -26.40 -10.33 17.81
N TYR A 49 -26.36 -11.58 17.36
CA TYR A 49 -25.75 -11.96 16.07
C TYR A 49 -26.37 -11.17 14.89
N LEU A 50 -27.70 -11.11 14.81
CA LEU A 50 -28.37 -10.31 13.78
C LEU A 50 -28.09 -8.81 13.89
N GLY A 51 -27.95 -8.28 15.11
CA GLY A 51 -27.56 -6.88 15.35
C GLY A 51 -26.13 -6.58 14.90
N ALA A 52 -25.23 -7.55 15.04
CA ALA A 52 -23.82 -7.43 14.66
C ALA A 52 -23.61 -7.37 13.14
N LEU A 53 -24.55 -7.87 12.33
CA LEU A 53 -24.51 -7.80 10.86
C LEU A 53 -24.28 -6.38 10.33
N LYS A 54 -24.77 -5.36 11.04
CA LYS A 54 -24.53 -3.94 10.72
C LYS A 54 -23.04 -3.58 10.65
N TYR A 55 -22.21 -4.23 11.47
CA TYR A 55 -20.78 -3.96 11.58
C TYR A 55 -19.93 -4.95 10.78
N MET A 56 -20.54 -5.94 10.12
CA MET A 56 -19.82 -6.94 9.33
C MET A 56 -18.92 -6.33 8.23
N PRO A 57 -19.35 -5.30 7.47
CA PRO A 57 -18.45 -4.66 6.51
C PRO A 57 -17.20 -4.02 7.14
N HIS A 58 -17.30 -3.53 8.39
CA HIS A 58 -16.15 -3.00 9.11
C HIS A 58 -15.21 -4.11 9.60
N ALA A 59 -15.75 -5.26 10.01
CA ALA A 59 -14.93 -6.44 10.35
C ALA A 59 -14.15 -6.93 9.13
N VAL A 60 -14.82 -7.06 7.97
CA VAL A 60 -14.20 -7.43 6.70
C VAL A 60 -13.10 -6.44 6.30
N LEU A 61 -13.36 -5.13 6.36
CA LEU A 61 -12.36 -4.12 6.05
C LEU A 61 -11.09 -4.28 6.89
N LYS A 62 -11.24 -4.49 8.19
CA LYS A 62 -10.11 -4.64 9.12
C LYS A 62 -9.37 -5.96 8.94
N LEU A 63 -10.06 -7.02 8.57
CA LEU A 63 -9.47 -8.31 8.23
C LEU A 63 -8.59 -8.16 6.97
N LEU A 64 -9.16 -7.64 5.88
CA LEU A 64 -8.47 -7.51 4.60
C LEU A 64 -7.33 -6.48 4.62
N GLU A 65 -7.46 -5.39 5.39
CA GLU A 65 -6.37 -4.42 5.57
C GLU A 65 -5.14 -5.06 6.25
N ASN A 66 -5.32 -6.11 7.06
CA ASN A 66 -4.24 -6.77 7.80
C ASN A 66 -3.84 -8.13 7.21
N MET A 67 -4.11 -8.37 5.92
CA MET A 67 -3.68 -9.59 5.23
C MET A 67 -2.17 -9.86 5.45
N PRO A 68 -1.76 -11.13 5.66
CA PRO A 68 -0.35 -11.49 5.72
C PRO A 68 0.35 -11.16 4.41
N MET A 69 1.56 -10.64 4.51
CA MET A 69 2.37 -10.34 3.34
C MET A 69 3.01 -11.62 2.78
N PRO A 70 3.43 -11.65 1.50
CA PRO A 70 3.98 -12.84 0.85
C PRO A 70 5.17 -13.53 1.54
N TRP A 71 5.96 -12.73 2.25
CA TRP A 71 7.14 -13.15 3.00
C TRP A 71 6.84 -13.56 4.45
N GLU A 72 5.59 -13.43 4.89
CA GLU A 72 5.10 -13.84 6.22
C GLU A 72 4.39 -15.20 6.14
N GLN A 73 4.79 -16.17 6.97
CA GLN A 73 4.06 -17.45 7.07
C GLN A 73 2.80 -17.33 7.94
N ILE A 74 2.96 -16.72 9.12
CA ILE A 74 1.93 -16.56 10.16
C ILE A 74 1.90 -15.10 10.60
N LYS A 75 0.71 -14.59 10.87
CA LYS A 75 0.53 -13.22 11.37
C LYS A 75 -0.49 -13.17 12.49
N ASP A 76 0.00 -13.01 13.71
CA ASP A 76 -0.84 -12.90 14.90
C ASP A 76 -1.37 -11.48 15.10
N VAL A 77 -2.63 -11.26 14.78
CA VAL A 77 -3.25 -9.94 14.90
C VAL A 77 -3.96 -9.77 16.23
N LYS A 78 -3.92 -8.56 16.79
CA LYS A 78 -4.77 -8.18 17.93
C LYS A 78 -6.23 -8.15 17.51
N VAL A 79 -7.04 -8.85 18.27
CA VAL A 79 -8.46 -9.05 18.01
C VAL A 79 -9.29 -8.39 19.10
N LEU A 80 -10.42 -7.82 18.70
CA LEU A 80 -11.50 -7.36 19.56
C LEU A 80 -12.76 -8.14 19.21
N TYR A 81 -13.19 -9.04 20.08
CA TYR A 81 -14.32 -9.93 19.83
C TYR A 81 -15.46 -9.70 20.83
N HIS A 82 -16.69 -9.94 20.38
CA HIS A 82 -17.86 -9.89 21.25
C HIS A 82 -17.88 -11.11 22.20
N ILE A 83 -18.30 -10.94 23.46
CA ILE A 83 -18.27 -11.99 24.49
C ILE A 83 -19.10 -13.24 24.13
N THR A 84 -20.08 -13.10 23.25
CA THR A 84 -20.89 -14.22 22.72
C THR A 84 -20.35 -14.78 21.40
N GLY A 85 -19.19 -14.34 20.91
CA GLY A 85 -18.66 -14.74 19.59
C GLY A 85 -19.45 -14.20 18.39
N ALA A 86 -20.31 -13.20 18.61
CA ALA A 86 -21.19 -12.65 17.57
C ALA A 86 -20.40 -12.03 16.41
N ILE A 87 -19.33 -11.29 16.70
CA ILE A 87 -18.48 -10.66 15.69
C ILE A 87 -17.06 -10.52 16.22
N THR A 88 -16.09 -10.69 15.33
CA THR A 88 -14.66 -10.54 15.59
C THR A 88 -14.10 -9.40 14.73
N PHE A 89 -13.38 -8.46 15.34
CA PHE A 89 -12.69 -7.36 14.64
C PHE A 89 -11.18 -7.48 14.80
N VAL A 90 -10.43 -7.27 13.72
CA VAL A 90 -8.98 -7.02 13.82
C VAL A 90 -8.76 -5.58 14.28
N ASN A 91 -8.12 -5.41 15.44
CA ASN A 91 -7.88 -4.13 16.10
C ASN A 91 -6.44 -3.63 15.88
N GLU A 92 -5.96 -3.74 14.64
CA GLU A 92 -4.63 -3.28 14.23
C GLU A 92 -4.70 -2.42 12.97
N ILE A 93 -3.74 -1.52 12.82
CA ILE A 93 -3.51 -0.77 11.59
C ILE A 93 -2.11 -1.17 11.10
N PRO A 94 -1.94 -1.61 9.85
CA PRO A 94 -0.67 -2.11 9.33
C PRO A 94 0.27 -0.93 9.05
N TRP A 95 1.03 -0.52 10.06
CA TRP A 95 2.08 0.48 9.91
C TRP A 95 3.32 -0.18 9.33
N VAL A 96 3.86 0.40 8.26
CA VAL A 96 5.06 -0.08 7.59
C VAL A 96 6.06 1.06 7.44
N ILE A 97 7.35 0.74 7.52
CA ILE A 97 8.42 1.66 7.15
C ILE A 97 8.46 1.70 5.62
N GLU A 98 8.23 2.88 5.04
CA GLU A 98 8.06 3.05 3.59
C GLU A 98 9.24 2.49 2.76
N PRO A 99 10.52 2.81 3.03
CA PRO A 99 11.64 2.26 2.25
C PRO A 99 11.77 0.73 2.39
N VAL A 100 11.58 0.18 3.60
CA VAL A 100 11.63 -1.26 3.85
C VAL A 100 10.53 -1.98 3.07
N TYR A 101 9.30 -1.47 3.13
CA TYR A 101 8.16 -2.08 2.44
C TYR A 101 8.33 -2.08 0.91
N VAL A 102 8.86 -0.99 0.34
CA VAL A 102 9.16 -0.93 -1.10
C VAL A 102 10.27 -1.93 -1.46
N ALA A 103 11.32 -2.04 -0.65
CA ALA A 103 12.39 -3.01 -0.86
C ALA A 103 11.91 -4.46 -0.74
N GLN A 104 11.07 -4.78 0.25
CA GLN A 104 10.44 -6.10 0.41
C GLN A 104 9.68 -6.48 -0.86
N TRP A 105 8.83 -5.59 -1.38
CA TRP A 105 8.14 -5.84 -2.65
C TRP A 105 9.07 -5.88 -3.87
N GLY A 106 10.18 -5.14 -3.85
CA GLY A 106 11.24 -5.24 -4.87
C GLY A 106 11.89 -6.63 -4.89
N SER A 107 12.20 -7.18 -3.72
CA SER A 107 12.69 -8.56 -3.59
C SER A 107 11.64 -9.57 -4.10
N MET A 108 10.36 -9.38 -3.75
CA MET A 108 9.27 -10.23 -4.24
C MET A 108 9.18 -10.23 -5.76
N TRP A 109 9.33 -9.07 -6.38
CA TRP A 109 9.32 -8.93 -7.84
C TRP A 109 10.43 -9.76 -8.50
N ILE A 110 11.64 -9.74 -7.96
CA ILE A 110 12.78 -10.51 -8.48
C ILE A 110 12.51 -12.02 -8.36
N ILE A 111 12.14 -12.49 -7.17
CA ILE A 111 11.92 -13.93 -6.92
C ILE A 111 10.75 -14.45 -7.74
N MET A 112 9.62 -13.73 -7.78
CA MET A 112 8.45 -14.16 -8.55
C MET A 112 8.75 -14.27 -10.05
N ARG A 113 9.57 -13.37 -10.59
CA ARG A 113 9.99 -13.43 -12.00
C ARG A 113 10.95 -14.59 -12.26
N ARG A 114 11.90 -14.84 -11.35
CA ARG A 114 12.81 -15.97 -11.41
C ARG A 114 12.05 -17.29 -11.36
N GLU A 115 11.14 -17.45 -10.40
CA GLU A 115 10.33 -18.65 -10.25
C GLU A 115 9.44 -18.90 -11.47
N LYS A 116 8.83 -17.85 -12.03
CA LYS A 116 8.01 -17.97 -13.24
C LYS A 116 8.83 -18.35 -14.48
N ARG A 117 10.09 -17.95 -14.57
CA ARG A 117 11.01 -18.32 -15.65
C ARG A 117 11.47 -19.78 -15.50
N ASP A 118 11.80 -20.19 -14.28
CA ASP A 118 12.46 -21.46 -14.01
C ASP A 118 11.45 -22.63 -13.89
N ARG A 119 10.22 -22.38 -13.41
CA ARG A 119 9.18 -23.40 -13.27
C ARG A 119 8.55 -23.75 -14.63
N ARG A 120 8.76 -25.00 -15.08
CA ARG A 120 8.21 -25.53 -16.36
C ARG A 120 6.69 -25.48 -16.47
N HIS A 121 5.97 -25.85 -15.41
CA HIS A 121 4.51 -25.83 -15.39
C HIS A 121 4.00 -25.14 -14.12
N PHE A 122 3.46 -23.93 -14.30
CA PHE A 122 2.82 -23.20 -13.22
C PHE A 122 1.32 -23.52 -13.16
N LYS A 123 0.93 -24.46 -12.29
CA LYS A 123 -0.48 -24.78 -12.04
C LYS A 123 -1.11 -23.69 -11.17
N ARG A 124 -2.22 -23.12 -11.62
CA ARG A 124 -3.01 -22.15 -10.85
C ARG A 124 -3.99 -22.86 -9.91
N MET A 125 -4.27 -22.25 -8.77
CA MET A 125 -5.33 -22.70 -7.86
C MET A 125 -6.69 -22.67 -8.57
N ARG A 126 -7.58 -23.61 -8.23
CA ARG A 126 -8.97 -23.62 -8.72
C ARG A 126 -9.85 -22.76 -7.81
N PHE A 127 -10.84 -22.10 -8.40
CA PHE A 127 -11.79 -21.26 -7.68
C PHE A 127 -13.23 -21.71 -7.89
N PRO A 128 -14.05 -21.75 -6.83
CA PRO A 128 -13.69 -21.58 -5.40
C PRO A 128 -12.77 -22.70 -4.88
N PRO A 129 -11.94 -22.47 -3.82
CA PRO A 129 -10.98 -23.48 -3.35
C PRO A 129 -11.62 -24.66 -2.62
N PHE A 130 -12.77 -24.44 -1.98
CA PHE A 130 -13.59 -25.46 -1.32
C PHE A 130 -14.95 -25.56 -2.01
N ASP A 131 -15.60 -26.73 -1.88
CA ASP A 131 -16.92 -26.98 -2.47
C ASP A 131 -18.02 -26.15 -1.76
N ASP A 132 -19.12 -25.89 -2.47
CA ASP A 132 -20.25 -25.07 -1.98
C ASP A 132 -20.90 -25.66 -0.72
N GLU A 133 -20.92 -27.00 -0.61
CA GLU A 133 -21.57 -27.76 0.46
C GLU A 133 -20.61 -28.13 1.61
N GLU A 134 -19.31 -27.86 1.47
CA GLU A 134 -18.31 -28.18 2.49
C GLU A 134 -18.34 -27.14 3.63
N PRO A 135 -18.54 -27.56 4.89
CA PRO A 135 -18.58 -26.63 6.00
C PRO A 135 -17.19 -25.97 6.22
N PRO A 136 -17.13 -24.71 6.69
CA PRO A 136 -15.86 -24.05 6.96
C PRO A 136 -15.02 -24.84 7.98
N LEU A 137 -13.80 -25.20 7.58
CA LEU A 137 -12.84 -25.93 8.40
C LEU A 137 -12.64 -25.26 9.77
N ASP A 138 -12.45 -26.08 10.80
CA ASP A 138 -12.10 -25.59 12.12
C ASP A 138 -10.58 -25.43 12.25
N TYR A 139 -10.14 -24.28 12.72
CA TYR A 139 -8.72 -23.94 12.81
C TYR A 139 -7.98 -24.86 13.79
N ALA A 140 -8.56 -25.11 14.96
CA ALA A 140 -7.95 -25.92 16.01
C ALA A 140 -7.73 -27.37 15.57
N ASP A 141 -8.68 -27.94 14.83
CA ASP A 141 -8.64 -29.36 14.46
C ASP A 141 -7.81 -29.60 13.17
N ASN A 142 -7.67 -28.61 12.27
CA ASN A 142 -7.06 -28.82 10.93
C ASN A 142 -5.80 -28.00 10.64
N ILE A 143 -5.59 -26.85 11.29
CA ILE A 143 -4.56 -25.87 10.89
C ILE A 143 -3.55 -25.59 12.00
N LEU A 144 -3.97 -25.65 13.27
CA LEU A 144 -3.15 -25.24 14.41
C LEU A 144 -1.85 -26.04 14.52
N ASP A 145 -1.90 -27.35 14.29
CA ASP A 145 -0.76 -28.26 14.43
C ASP A 145 0.02 -28.48 13.11
N VAL A 146 -0.39 -27.82 12.02
CA VAL A 146 0.25 -27.95 10.71
C VAL A 146 1.29 -26.86 10.53
N GLU A 147 2.55 -27.26 10.33
CA GLU A 147 3.61 -26.32 10.00
C GLU A 147 3.37 -25.72 8.59
N PRO A 148 3.35 -24.38 8.48
CA PRO A 148 3.16 -23.74 7.18
C PRO A 148 4.35 -24.01 6.26
N LEU A 149 4.08 -24.06 4.95
CA LEU A 149 5.11 -24.02 3.93
C LEU A 149 6.01 -22.78 4.07
N GLU A 150 7.20 -22.85 3.50
CA GLU A 150 8.14 -21.74 3.47
C GLU A 150 7.53 -20.53 2.76
N ALA A 151 7.69 -19.35 3.36
CA ALA A 151 7.25 -18.11 2.74
C ALA A 151 8.18 -17.72 1.58
N VAL A 152 7.74 -16.79 0.74
CA VAL A 152 8.59 -16.29 -0.34
C VAL A 152 9.61 -15.33 0.26
N GLN A 153 10.88 -15.73 0.32
CA GLN A 153 12.00 -14.93 0.81
C GLN A 153 13.17 -15.02 -0.17
N LEU A 154 13.83 -13.88 -0.42
CA LEU A 154 15.06 -13.83 -1.23
C LEU A 154 16.21 -14.25 -0.33
N GLU A 155 17.07 -15.14 -0.81
CA GLU A 155 18.36 -15.38 -0.15
C GLU A 155 19.19 -14.09 -0.25
N LEU A 156 19.41 -13.45 0.90
CA LEU A 156 20.21 -12.24 1.04
C LEU A 156 21.68 -12.61 1.23
N ASP A 157 22.57 -11.86 0.60
CA ASP A 157 24.02 -12.09 0.73
C ASP A 157 24.51 -11.58 2.10
N PRO A 158 25.13 -12.42 2.95
CA PRO A 158 25.65 -11.98 4.25
C PRO A 158 26.70 -10.86 4.17
N GLU A 159 27.46 -10.77 3.07
CA GLU A 159 28.51 -9.75 2.92
C GLU A 159 27.95 -8.41 2.43
N GLU A 160 27.11 -8.42 1.38
CA GLU A 160 26.51 -7.20 0.83
C GLU A 160 25.29 -6.70 1.64
N ASP A 161 24.42 -7.63 2.05
CA ASP A 161 23.13 -7.36 2.69
C ASP A 161 23.16 -7.57 4.22
N GLY A 162 24.34 -7.77 4.82
CA GLY A 162 24.48 -8.08 6.25
C GLY A 162 23.74 -7.12 7.19
N GLU A 163 23.68 -5.82 6.86
CA GLU A 163 22.98 -4.79 7.64
C GLU A 163 21.45 -4.99 7.73
N ILE A 164 20.86 -5.71 6.77
CA ILE A 164 19.41 -5.94 6.67
C ILE A 164 19.02 -7.41 6.85
N ALA A 165 19.94 -8.34 6.62
CA ALA A 165 19.65 -9.78 6.47
C ALA A 165 18.84 -10.39 7.63
N GLU A 166 19.14 -10.00 8.87
CA GLU A 166 18.51 -10.59 10.06
C GLU A 166 17.02 -10.23 10.23
N TRP A 167 16.62 -9.03 9.83
CA TRP A 167 15.31 -8.46 10.18
C TRP A 167 14.42 -8.13 8.98
N PHE A 168 14.95 -8.25 7.76
CA PHE A 168 14.30 -7.75 6.55
C PHE A 168 12.91 -8.34 6.29
N TYR A 169 12.70 -9.62 6.61
CA TYR A 169 11.43 -10.32 6.41
C TYR A 169 10.56 -10.44 7.68
N ASP A 170 10.95 -9.76 8.76
CA ASP A 170 10.12 -9.69 9.96
C ASP A 170 8.80 -8.94 9.69
N ARG A 171 7.78 -9.26 10.47
CA ARG A 171 6.48 -8.57 10.41
C ARG A 171 6.58 -7.08 10.73
N ASN A 172 7.28 -6.74 11.81
CA ASN A 172 7.53 -5.36 12.22
C ASN A 172 9.06 -5.18 12.36
N PRO A 173 9.76 -4.96 11.24
CA PRO A 173 11.21 -4.79 11.23
C PRO A 173 11.69 -3.81 12.28
N LEU A 174 12.78 -4.15 12.97
CA LEU A 174 13.48 -3.25 13.89
C LEU A 174 12.68 -2.78 15.12
N SER A 175 11.50 -3.36 15.45
CA SER A 175 10.58 -2.85 16.50
C SER A 175 11.21 -2.59 17.86
N ASP A 176 12.20 -3.38 18.25
CA ASP A 176 12.87 -3.33 19.55
C ASP A 176 14.23 -2.61 19.52
N THR A 177 14.55 -1.97 18.39
CA THR A 177 15.82 -1.28 18.17
C THR A 177 15.69 0.24 18.31
N LYS A 178 16.83 0.94 18.33
CA LYS A 178 16.92 2.41 18.34
C LYS A 178 16.36 3.10 17.07
N PHE A 179 16.16 2.34 15.99
CA PHE A 179 15.76 2.90 14.69
C PHE A 179 14.27 3.27 14.64
N VAL A 180 13.46 2.79 15.59
CA VAL A 180 12.03 3.12 15.71
C VAL A 180 11.66 3.53 17.13
N ASN A 181 10.56 4.26 17.28
CA ASN A 181 10.14 4.84 18.56
C ASN A 181 9.48 3.86 19.55
N GLY A 182 9.68 2.55 19.37
CA GLY A 182 9.09 1.45 20.15
C GLY A 182 7.83 0.82 19.52
N SER A 183 7.11 0.02 20.31
CA SER A 183 6.00 -0.85 19.86
C SER A 183 4.78 -0.15 19.22
N THR A 184 4.69 1.19 19.33
CA THR A 184 3.68 1.96 18.60
C THR A 184 3.98 2.10 17.10
N TYR A 185 5.25 1.90 16.72
CA TYR A 185 5.75 1.81 15.34
C TYR A 185 5.28 2.97 14.45
N ARG A 186 5.64 4.21 14.84
CA ARG A 186 5.14 5.44 14.19
C ARG A 186 6.21 6.28 13.50
N ARG A 187 7.44 6.25 14.00
CA ARG A 187 8.56 7.02 13.49
C ARG A 187 9.74 6.10 13.31
N TRP A 188 10.48 6.32 12.23
CA TRP A 188 11.68 5.58 11.90
C TRP A 188 12.82 6.55 11.59
N ASN A 189 14.03 6.13 11.88
CA ASN A 189 15.27 6.83 11.56
C ASN A 189 16.31 5.76 11.22
N LEU A 190 16.76 5.69 9.97
CA LEU A 190 17.66 4.65 9.47
C LEU A 190 19.07 5.22 9.21
N SER A 191 20.07 4.34 9.28
CA SER A 191 21.45 4.66 8.88
C SER A 191 21.58 4.69 7.35
N LEU A 192 22.65 5.32 6.85
CA LEU A 192 22.91 5.38 5.41
C LEU A 192 23.19 4.00 4.80
N PRO A 193 23.96 3.08 5.45
CA PRO A 193 24.17 1.73 4.93
C PRO A 193 22.86 0.95 4.75
N ILE A 194 21.97 0.99 5.76
CA ILE A 194 20.65 0.35 5.67
C ILE A 194 19.86 0.93 4.49
N LEU A 195 19.81 2.26 4.34
CA LEU A 195 19.08 2.89 3.25
C LEU A 195 19.66 2.55 1.87
N SER A 196 20.99 2.44 1.77
CA SER A 196 21.68 2.05 0.53
C SER A 196 21.27 0.64 0.10
N ASN A 197 21.30 -0.33 1.03
CA ASN A 197 20.91 -1.72 0.75
C ASN A 197 19.43 -1.82 0.37
N LEU A 198 18.55 -1.13 1.10
CA LEU A 198 17.12 -1.10 0.77
C LEU A 198 16.86 -0.46 -0.60
N TYR A 199 17.58 0.61 -0.95
CA TYR A 199 17.47 1.27 -2.24
C TYR A 199 17.88 0.33 -3.38
N ARG A 200 19.02 -0.36 -3.22
CA ARG A 200 19.52 -1.35 -4.17
C ARG A 200 18.51 -2.47 -4.45
N LEU A 201 17.93 -3.07 -3.41
CA LEU A 201 16.90 -4.11 -3.55
C LEU A 201 15.60 -3.59 -4.18
N ALA A 202 15.25 -2.32 -3.93
CA ALA A 202 14.05 -1.68 -4.46
C ALA A 202 14.18 -1.25 -5.92
N ASN A 203 15.39 -1.15 -6.49
CA ASN A 203 15.64 -0.59 -7.82
C ASN A 203 14.73 -1.15 -8.92
N THR A 204 14.34 -2.42 -8.85
CA THR A 204 13.45 -3.05 -9.84
C THR A 204 12.05 -2.43 -9.93
N LEU A 205 11.59 -1.74 -8.88
CA LEU A 205 10.30 -1.06 -8.84
C LEU A 205 10.42 0.46 -9.01
N LEU A 206 11.62 1.01 -8.81
CA LEU A 206 11.87 2.44 -8.83
C LEU A 206 12.02 2.96 -10.25
N THR A 207 11.91 4.28 -10.37
CA THR A 207 12.19 4.98 -11.62
C THR A 207 13.68 5.30 -11.70
N ASP A 208 14.24 5.23 -12.90
CA ASP A 208 15.59 5.69 -13.16
C ASP A 208 15.69 7.20 -13.39
N LEU A 209 14.54 7.89 -13.46
CA LEU A 209 14.46 9.31 -13.71
C LEU A 209 14.95 10.11 -12.48
N VAL A 210 16.03 10.84 -12.67
CA VAL A 210 16.57 11.78 -11.68
C VAL A 210 15.98 13.18 -11.87
N ASP A 211 15.74 13.58 -13.12
CA ASP A 211 15.26 14.91 -13.47
C ASP A 211 13.74 14.94 -13.69
N GLU A 212 13.05 15.86 -13.01
CA GLU A 212 11.61 16.06 -13.17
C GLU A 212 11.25 16.72 -14.52
N ASN A 213 12.22 17.30 -15.23
CA ASN A 213 12.04 17.84 -16.59
C ASN A 213 11.48 16.79 -17.58
N TYR A 214 11.68 15.49 -17.32
CA TYR A 214 11.04 14.41 -18.08
C TYR A 214 9.50 14.58 -18.14
N PHE A 215 8.89 15.10 -17.09
CA PHE A 215 7.44 15.31 -17.00
C PHE A 215 6.98 16.62 -17.63
N TYR A 216 7.78 17.26 -18.49
CA TYR A 216 7.35 18.42 -19.26
C TYR A 216 6.11 18.09 -20.10
N LEU A 217 5.04 18.90 -19.95
CA LEU A 217 3.70 18.64 -20.47
C LEU A 217 3.03 17.34 -19.99
N PHE A 218 3.68 16.56 -19.12
CA PHE A 218 3.19 15.30 -18.57
C PHE A 218 3.04 15.35 -17.03
N ASP A 219 2.81 16.55 -16.52
CA ASP A 219 2.60 16.84 -15.11
C ASP A 219 1.12 17.15 -14.81
N LEU A 220 0.78 17.28 -13.53
CA LEU A 220 -0.60 17.55 -13.11
C LEU A 220 -1.14 18.88 -13.68
N LYS A 221 -0.32 19.92 -13.78
CA LYS A 221 -0.78 21.24 -14.25
C LYS A 221 -1.13 21.18 -15.74
N SER A 222 -0.27 20.54 -16.54
CA SER A 222 -0.53 20.35 -17.97
C SER A 222 -1.79 19.51 -18.21
N PHE A 223 -2.02 18.45 -17.42
CA PHE A 223 -3.26 17.66 -17.53
C PHE A 223 -4.52 18.44 -17.11
N PHE A 224 -4.43 19.34 -16.12
CA PHE A 224 -5.57 20.19 -15.76
C PHE A 224 -5.90 21.19 -16.87
N THR A 225 -4.89 21.82 -17.46
CA THR A 225 -5.05 22.72 -18.61
C THR A 225 -5.61 21.98 -19.82
N ALA A 226 -5.08 20.80 -20.15
CA ALA A 226 -5.58 19.93 -21.22
C ALA A 226 -7.06 19.57 -21.03
N LYS A 227 -7.45 19.19 -19.80
CA LYS A 227 -8.86 18.92 -19.47
C LYS A 227 -9.74 20.16 -19.63
N ALA A 228 -9.29 21.33 -19.19
CA ALA A 228 -10.08 22.56 -19.26
C ALA A 228 -10.32 23.01 -20.71
N LEU A 229 -9.31 22.85 -21.57
CA LEU A 229 -9.35 23.22 -23.00
C LEU A 229 -9.95 22.14 -23.91
N ASN A 230 -10.33 20.99 -23.36
CA ASN A 230 -10.77 19.82 -24.13
C ASN A 230 -9.73 19.35 -25.17
N VAL A 231 -8.45 19.45 -24.83
CA VAL A 231 -7.33 18.95 -25.65
C VAL A 231 -6.78 17.67 -25.03
N ALA A 232 -6.38 16.72 -25.88
CA ALA A 232 -5.77 15.47 -25.44
C ALA A 232 -4.29 15.45 -25.83
N LEU A 233 -3.42 15.36 -24.81
CA LEU A 233 -1.98 15.17 -25.02
C LEU A 233 -1.70 13.76 -25.58
N PRO A 234 -0.73 13.59 -26.49
CA PRO A 234 -0.25 12.28 -26.89
C PRO A 234 0.16 11.45 -25.67
N GLY A 235 -0.34 10.22 -25.56
CA GLY A 235 -0.10 9.36 -24.38
C GLY A 235 -0.84 9.78 -23.10
N GLY A 236 -1.42 10.97 -23.04
CA GLY A 236 -2.16 11.50 -21.90
C GLY A 236 -3.62 11.03 -21.80
N PRO A 237 -4.30 11.36 -20.69
CA PRO A 237 -5.70 11.01 -20.46
C PRO A 237 -6.67 11.88 -21.27
N LYS A 238 -7.83 11.29 -21.61
CA LYS A 238 -8.96 11.98 -22.27
C LYS A 238 -10.11 12.23 -21.31
N PHE A 239 -10.70 13.42 -21.36
CA PHE A 239 -11.80 13.84 -20.50
C PHE A 239 -13.03 14.25 -21.30
N GLU A 240 -14.17 14.35 -20.62
CA GLU A 240 -15.33 15.02 -21.21
C GLU A 240 -15.09 16.54 -21.25
N PRO A 241 -15.60 17.24 -22.28
CA PRO A 241 -15.54 18.69 -22.36
C PRO A 241 -16.17 19.34 -21.12
N LEU A 242 -15.51 20.39 -20.60
CA LEU A 242 -16.01 21.12 -19.44
C LEU A 242 -17.25 21.97 -19.79
N VAL A 243 -17.22 22.62 -20.95
CA VAL A 243 -18.33 23.38 -21.53
C VAL A 243 -18.83 22.58 -22.73
N LYS A 244 -20.07 22.08 -22.66
CA LYS A 244 -20.68 21.23 -23.70
C LYS A 244 -21.45 22.04 -24.75
N ASP A 245 -21.79 23.29 -24.44
CA ASP A 245 -22.72 24.13 -25.20
C ASP A 245 -22.01 25.14 -26.13
N LYS A 246 -20.81 24.82 -26.64
CA LYS A 246 -20.27 25.58 -27.78
C LYS A 246 -20.99 25.11 -29.04
N ASN A 247 -22.10 25.76 -29.38
CA ASN A 247 -22.66 25.67 -30.72
C ASN A 247 -21.64 26.28 -31.68
N LEU A 248 -20.95 25.44 -32.45
CA LEU A 248 -20.04 25.89 -33.51
C LEU A 248 -20.78 26.68 -34.61
N GLU A 249 -22.11 26.57 -34.65
CA GLU A 249 -23.00 27.31 -35.56
C GLU A 249 -23.27 28.75 -35.08
N ASP A 250 -23.03 29.06 -33.80
CA ASP A 250 -23.16 30.41 -33.22
C ASP A 250 -21.80 31.16 -33.18
N GLU A 251 -20.72 30.58 -33.73
CA GLU A 251 -19.43 31.29 -33.88
C GLU A 251 -19.52 32.27 -35.07
N ASP A 252 -19.87 33.52 -34.76
CA ASP A 252 -19.89 34.62 -35.74
C ASP A 252 -18.55 34.76 -36.47
N TRP A 253 -18.62 35.07 -37.78
CA TRP A 253 -17.44 35.41 -38.57
C TRP A 253 -16.72 36.59 -37.90
N ASN A 254 -15.48 36.35 -37.48
CA ASN A 254 -14.66 37.34 -36.81
C ASN A 254 -13.53 37.80 -37.74
N GLU A 255 -13.23 39.11 -37.73
CA GLU A 255 -12.15 39.70 -38.54
C GLU A 255 -10.78 39.05 -38.28
N PHE A 256 -10.58 38.49 -37.08
CA PHE A 256 -9.36 37.79 -36.68
C PHE A 256 -9.17 36.41 -37.31
N ASN A 257 -10.25 35.76 -37.76
CA ASN A 257 -10.21 34.41 -38.32
C ASN A 257 -10.21 34.42 -39.87
N ASP A 258 -10.04 35.58 -40.51
CA ASP A 258 -9.98 35.71 -41.97
C ASP A 258 -8.71 35.03 -42.53
N ILE A 259 -8.93 34.00 -43.37
CA ILE A 259 -7.86 33.19 -43.96
C ILE A 259 -6.88 34.01 -44.78
N ASN A 260 -7.32 35.13 -45.36
CA ASN A 260 -6.46 35.99 -46.18
C ASN A 260 -5.51 36.84 -45.33
N LYS A 261 -5.79 36.99 -44.03
CA LYS A 261 -5.00 37.79 -43.08
C LYS A 261 -4.06 36.94 -42.20
N ILE A 262 -4.16 35.61 -42.24
CA ILE A 262 -3.37 34.70 -41.40
C ILE A 262 -2.19 34.10 -42.19
N ILE A 263 -0.96 34.37 -41.74
CA ILE A 263 0.24 33.74 -42.30
C ILE A 263 0.54 32.44 -41.55
N ILE A 264 0.23 31.30 -42.16
CA ILE A 264 0.50 29.98 -41.58
C ILE A 264 1.91 29.52 -41.97
N ARG A 265 2.88 29.71 -41.07
CA ARG A 265 4.26 29.19 -41.24
C ARG A 265 4.48 27.84 -40.56
N LEU A 266 3.83 27.61 -39.42
CA LEU A 266 3.94 26.39 -38.63
C LEU A 266 2.54 26.02 -38.13
N ASN A 267 2.26 24.71 -38.06
CA ASN A 267 1.01 24.23 -37.49
C ASN A 267 1.02 24.41 -35.96
N THR A 268 0.01 25.07 -35.40
CA THR A 268 -0.05 25.49 -33.99
C THR A 268 -0.53 24.39 -33.04
N GLY A 269 -0.91 23.21 -33.56
CA GLY A 269 -1.65 22.17 -32.81
C GLY A 269 -1.06 21.71 -31.48
N SER A 270 0.25 21.83 -31.25
CA SER A 270 0.92 21.44 -30.00
C SER A 270 1.31 22.60 -29.08
N HIS A 271 1.40 23.83 -29.60
CA HIS A 271 1.98 24.98 -28.86
C HIS A 271 0.99 25.68 -27.94
N SER A 272 -0.32 25.48 -28.15
CA SER A 272 -1.38 26.16 -27.38
C SER A 272 -1.33 25.82 -25.88
N LEU A 273 -0.92 24.61 -25.52
CA LEU A 273 -0.88 24.16 -24.12
C LEU A 273 0.28 24.77 -23.32
N THR A 274 1.38 25.13 -23.98
CA THR A 274 2.60 25.62 -23.33
C THR A 274 2.45 27.04 -22.78
N TYR A 275 1.62 27.87 -23.42
CA TYR A 275 1.50 29.30 -23.11
C TYR A 275 0.12 29.69 -22.55
N THR A 276 -0.71 28.72 -22.16
CA THR A 276 -2.07 28.99 -21.68
C THR A 276 -2.11 29.28 -20.17
N ILE A 277 -2.94 30.26 -19.80
CA ILE A 277 -2.98 30.86 -18.45
C ILE A 277 -3.93 30.09 -17.49
N VAL A 278 -4.49 28.94 -17.89
CA VAL A 278 -5.50 28.22 -17.07
C VAL A 278 -4.89 27.64 -15.79
N HIS A 279 -3.92 26.76 -15.94
CA HIS A 279 -3.02 26.36 -14.87
C HIS A 279 -1.59 26.51 -15.39
N LEU A 280 -0.82 27.36 -14.73
CA LEU A 280 0.59 27.55 -15.07
C LEU A 280 1.37 26.26 -14.78
N SER A 281 1.91 25.68 -15.84
CA SER A 281 2.85 24.56 -15.76
C SER A 281 4.22 25.07 -15.34
N TRP A 282 4.97 24.24 -14.61
CA TRP A 282 6.35 24.53 -14.31
C TRP A 282 7.18 24.50 -15.60
N TYR A 283 7.96 25.55 -15.85
CA TYR A 283 8.66 25.70 -17.13
C TYR A 283 9.88 24.79 -17.23
N HIS A 284 10.80 24.89 -16.29
CA HIS A 284 12.07 24.18 -16.32
C HIS A 284 12.74 24.14 -14.95
N ILE A 285 13.40 23.03 -14.63
CA ILE A 285 14.31 22.88 -13.49
C ILE A 285 15.74 22.82 -14.05
N PRO A 286 16.78 23.37 -13.38
CA PRO A 286 18.15 23.16 -13.82
C PRO A 286 18.45 21.67 -14.01
N ASN A 287 18.97 21.32 -15.20
CA ASN A 287 19.25 19.93 -15.55
C ASN A 287 20.17 19.28 -14.52
N VAL A 288 19.72 18.18 -13.94
CA VAL A 288 20.51 17.39 -13.00
C VAL A 288 21.41 16.46 -13.79
N LEU A 289 22.72 16.73 -13.76
CA LEU A 289 23.75 15.91 -14.40
C LEU A 289 24.41 15.00 -13.36
N PHE A 290 23.65 14.02 -12.86
CA PHE A 290 24.15 13.02 -11.93
C PHE A 290 24.59 11.76 -12.67
N ILE A 291 25.84 11.33 -12.43
CA ILE A 291 26.40 10.09 -12.98
C ILE A 291 26.31 9.03 -11.90
N LYS A 292 25.60 7.94 -12.19
CA LYS A 292 25.52 6.76 -11.32
C LYS A 292 26.78 5.92 -11.54
N THR A 293 27.49 5.63 -10.46
CA THR A 293 28.65 4.73 -10.46
C THR A 293 28.16 3.28 -10.39
N GLU A 294 28.45 2.49 -11.42
CA GLU A 294 28.08 1.06 -11.46
C GLU A 294 29.18 0.17 -10.86
N ASP A 295 30.43 0.63 -10.88
CA ASP A 295 31.59 -0.11 -10.37
C ASP A 295 32.01 0.41 -8.98
N PRO A 296 31.89 -0.40 -7.92
CA PRO A 296 32.27 0.00 -6.56
C PRO A 296 33.78 0.09 -6.34
N ASP A 297 34.60 -0.46 -7.25
CA ASP A 297 36.07 -0.44 -7.13
C ASP A 297 36.65 0.95 -7.48
N LEU A 298 35.87 1.79 -8.16
CA LEU A 298 36.26 3.17 -8.49
C LEU A 298 36.13 4.08 -7.26
N PRO A 299 37.04 5.06 -7.09
CA PRO A 299 36.98 5.98 -5.95
C PRO A 299 35.73 6.85 -6.03
N ALA A 300 35.19 7.29 -4.89
CA ALA A 300 33.91 8.01 -4.85
C ALA A 300 33.92 9.34 -5.65
N PHE A 301 35.09 9.98 -5.74
CA PHE A 301 35.30 11.18 -6.56
C PHE A 301 36.33 10.86 -7.64
N TYR A 302 35.86 10.72 -8.89
CA TYR A 302 36.71 10.54 -10.06
C TYR A 302 36.17 11.31 -11.25
N PHE A 303 37.04 11.53 -12.23
CA PHE A 303 36.65 12.12 -13.50
C PHE A 303 36.09 11.02 -14.41
N ASP A 304 34.76 10.93 -14.45
CA ASP A 304 34.06 9.91 -15.23
C ASP A 304 34.24 10.13 -16.75
N PRO A 305 34.40 9.07 -17.56
CA PRO A 305 34.54 9.19 -19.02
C PRO A 305 33.37 9.89 -19.73
N LEU A 306 32.19 9.96 -19.11
CA LEU A 306 31.04 10.72 -19.62
C LEU A 306 31.21 12.24 -19.48
N ILE A 307 32.15 12.70 -18.64
CA ILE A 307 32.43 14.12 -18.45
C ILE A 307 33.35 14.61 -19.58
N ASN A 308 32.95 15.70 -20.22
CA ASN A 308 33.77 16.33 -21.26
C ASN A 308 35.10 16.84 -20.66
N PRO A 309 36.26 16.51 -21.25
CA PRO A 309 37.55 16.94 -20.73
C PRO A 309 37.70 18.46 -20.76
N ILE A 310 38.23 19.02 -19.67
CA ILE A 310 38.48 20.46 -19.56
C ILE A 310 39.70 20.81 -20.43
N SER A 311 39.45 21.50 -21.55
CA SER A 311 40.50 22.02 -22.42
C SER A 311 40.89 23.42 -21.99
N HIS A 312 42.02 23.57 -21.29
CA HIS A 312 42.59 24.90 -21.01
C HIS A 312 43.21 25.48 -22.29
N ARG A 313 42.43 26.32 -23.00
CA ARG A 313 42.90 27.09 -24.16
C ARG A 313 42.78 28.60 -23.88
N HIS A 314 43.60 29.10 -22.97
CA HIS A 314 43.80 30.54 -22.79
C HIS A 314 45.12 30.96 -23.43
N SER A 315 45.06 31.81 -24.47
CA SER A 315 46.23 32.33 -25.19
C SER A 315 46.93 33.48 -24.46
N VAL A 316 46.21 34.16 -23.56
CA VAL A 316 46.75 35.22 -22.70
C VAL A 316 46.75 34.68 -21.27
N LYS A 317 47.95 34.45 -20.72
CA LYS A 317 48.09 34.25 -19.28
C LYS A 317 47.69 35.56 -18.61
N ILE A 318 46.52 35.58 -17.98
CA ILE A 318 46.19 36.64 -17.03
C ILE A 318 47.28 36.55 -15.96
N VAL A 319 48.08 37.60 -15.80
CA VAL A 319 49.04 37.69 -14.72
C VAL A 319 48.21 37.89 -13.45
N GLU A 320 47.86 36.80 -12.79
CA GLU A 320 47.35 36.87 -11.43
C GLU A 320 48.43 37.57 -10.59
N PRO A 321 48.05 38.52 -9.71
CA PRO A 321 49.01 39.23 -8.87
C PRO A 321 49.70 38.21 -7.96
N SER A 322 50.88 37.76 -8.37
CA SER A 322 51.77 36.98 -7.54
C SER A 322 52.37 37.90 -6.50
N ILE A 323 52.25 37.52 -5.23
CA ILE A 323 52.97 38.17 -4.15
C ILE A 323 54.44 37.77 -4.33
N ASP A 324 55.33 38.75 -4.45
CA ASP A 324 56.77 38.49 -4.57
C ASP A 324 57.24 37.78 -3.28
N GLU A 325 57.98 36.68 -3.41
CA GLU A 325 58.47 35.86 -2.28
C GLU A 325 59.38 36.62 -1.29
N GLU A 326 59.76 37.88 -1.61
CA GLU A 326 60.52 38.77 -0.73
C GLU A 326 59.69 39.26 0.48
N ASP A 327 58.35 39.25 0.40
CA ASP A 327 57.46 39.50 1.54
C ASP A 327 57.17 38.17 2.27
N SER A 328 58.04 37.81 3.22
CA SER A 328 58.03 36.55 3.98
C SER A 328 56.83 36.41 4.93
N PHE A 329 55.62 36.25 4.41
CA PHE A 329 54.45 35.89 5.19
C PHE A 329 54.38 34.38 5.38
N GLU A 330 54.77 33.91 6.58
CA GLU A 330 54.66 32.50 6.96
C GLU A 330 53.39 32.26 7.80
N LEU A 331 52.65 31.20 7.47
CA LEU A 331 51.57 30.74 8.31
C LEU A 331 52.15 30.12 9.59
N PRO A 332 51.53 30.35 10.77
CA PRO A 332 51.96 29.71 12.01
C PRO A 332 51.97 28.18 11.90
N GLU A 333 52.93 27.51 12.58
CA GLU A 333 53.12 26.05 12.51
C GLU A 333 51.87 25.21 12.87
N HIS A 334 50.95 25.77 13.65
CA HIS A 334 49.71 25.12 14.04
C HIS A 334 48.59 25.25 12.99
N VAL A 335 48.81 26.01 11.91
CA VAL A 335 47.84 26.19 10.83
C VAL A 335 48.02 25.09 9.80
N CYS A 336 47.06 24.18 9.76
CA CYS A 336 46.94 23.13 8.76
C CYS A 336 45.57 23.21 8.06
N PRO A 337 45.36 22.52 6.93
CA PRO A 337 44.03 22.38 6.35
C PRO A 337 43.04 21.82 7.39
N LEU A 338 41.86 22.43 7.47
CA LEU A 338 40.87 22.18 8.54
C LEU A 338 40.53 20.71 8.79
N LEU A 339 40.56 19.88 7.76
CA LEU A 339 40.15 18.46 7.77
C LEU A 339 41.29 17.54 7.32
N SER A 340 42.55 17.91 7.62
CA SER A 340 43.74 17.14 7.24
C SER A 340 43.78 15.71 7.80
N GLU A 341 43.13 15.46 8.94
CA GLU A 341 43.06 14.13 9.57
C GLU A 341 42.01 13.21 8.93
N THR A 342 40.99 13.75 8.26
CA THR A 342 39.89 12.95 7.69
C THR A 342 40.12 12.65 6.21
N PRO A 343 39.92 11.39 5.76
CA PRO A 343 40.07 11.06 4.35
C PRO A 343 39.00 11.76 3.49
N LEU A 344 39.31 12.01 2.22
CA LEU A 344 38.41 12.69 1.28
C LEU A 344 37.09 11.92 1.07
N TYR A 345 37.16 10.59 1.03
CA TYR A 345 36.01 9.71 0.89
C TYR A 345 36.19 8.45 1.73
N THR A 346 35.08 7.76 1.97
CA THR A 346 34.97 6.47 2.64
C THR A 346 34.15 5.53 1.76
N ASP A 347 34.09 4.25 2.10
CA ASP A 347 33.34 3.23 1.36
C ASP A 347 31.85 3.58 1.20
N ASN A 348 31.29 4.35 2.15
CA ASN A 348 29.88 4.77 2.14
C ASN A 348 29.63 6.11 1.42
N THR A 349 30.66 6.81 0.98
CA THR A 349 30.52 8.16 0.41
C THR A 349 29.77 8.13 -0.92
N ALA A 350 30.14 7.22 -1.84
CA ALA A 350 29.47 7.09 -3.14
C ALA A 350 27.98 6.73 -2.98
N ASN A 351 27.68 5.75 -2.11
CA ASN A 351 26.32 5.35 -1.77
C ASN A 351 25.50 6.52 -1.17
N GLY A 352 26.10 7.30 -0.27
CA GLY A 352 25.46 8.48 0.31
C GLY A 352 25.11 9.55 -0.74
N ILE A 353 26.00 9.77 -1.71
CA ILE A 353 25.75 10.70 -2.83
C ILE A 353 24.64 10.16 -3.74
N ALA A 354 24.62 8.86 -4.04
CA ALA A 354 23.57 8.24 -4.83
C ALA A 354 22.18 8.36 -4.18
N LEU A 355 22.11 8.21 -2.86
CA LEU A 355 20.86 8.39 -2.10
C LEU A 355 20.30 9.81 -2.15
N LEU A 356 21.12 10.83 -2.39
CA LEU A 356 20.67 12.22 -2.52
C LEU A 356 19.71 12.39 -3.70
N TRP A 357 19.98 11.68 -4.79
CA TRP A 357 19.19 11.68 -6.02
C TRP A 357 18.18 10.54 -6.10
N ALA A 358 18.04 9.75 -5.04
CA ALA A 358 17.07 8.67 -5.00
C ALA A 358 15.62 9.22 -4.86
N PRO A 359 14.62 8.53 -5.43
CA PRO A 359 13.23 8.93 -5.26
C PRO A 359 12.79 8.79 -3.81
N ARG A 360 11.81 9.61 -3.39
CA ARG A 360 11.13 9.39 -2.11
C ARG A 360 10.57 7.95 -2.09
N PRO A 361 10.84 7.14 -1.05
CA PRO A 361 11.29 7.52 0.30
C PRO A 361 12.80 7.47 0.58
N PHE A 362 13.65 7.10 -0.37
CA PHE A 362 15.05 6.74 -0.12
C PHE A 362 15.99 7.93 0.10
N ASN A 363 15.60 9.12 -0.36
CA ASN A 363 16.31 10.38 -0.08
C ASN A 363 16.09 10.94 1.34
N MET A 364 15.39 10.21 2.22
CA MET A 364 15.10 10.64 3.59
C MET A 364 15.70 9.67 4.61
N ARG A 365 16.46 10.20 5.57
CA ARG A 365 17.02 9.40 6.68
C ARG A 365 16.02 9.06 7.77
N SER A 366 15.00 9.89 7.95
CA SER A 366 13.98 9.70 8.97
C SER A 366 12.61 10.06 8.42
N GLY A 367 11.57 9.42 8.97
CA GLY A 367 10.22 9.62 8.52
C GLY A 367 9.17 9.09 9.48
N SER A 368 7.91 9.29 9.11
CA SER A 368 6.79 8.60 9.75
C SER A 368 6.48 7.32 9.00
N THR A 369 6.15 6.27 9.73
CA THR A 369 5.59 5.05 9.13
C THR A 369 4.29 5.38 8.42
N ARG A 370 4.02 4.73 7.30
CA ARG A 370 2.78 4.88 6.54
C ARG A 370 1.93 3.62 6.73
N ARG A 371 0.64 3.68 6.40
CA ARG A 371 -0.14 2.43 6.31
C ARG A 371 0.30 1.69 5.06
N ALA A 372 0.32 0.36 5.08
CA ALA A 372 0.63 -0.44 3.90
C ALA A 372 -0.22 -0.04 2.67
N LEU A 373 -1.51 0.26 2.89
CA LEU A 373 -2.44 0.77 1.87
C LEU A 373 -2.03 2.11 1.23
N ASP A 374 -1.32 2.94 1.97
CA ASP A 374 -0.99 4.30 1.53
C ASP A 374 0.29 4.33 0.69
N VAL A 375 1.01 3.21 0.51
CA VAL A 375 2.27 3.12 -0.26
C VAL A 375 1.98 2.59 -1.68
N PRO A 376 1.91 3.46 -2.72
CA PRO A 376 1.54 3.01 -4.05
C PRO A 376 2.79 2.58 -4.85
N LEU A 377 3.10 1.28 -4.82
CA LEU A 377 4.31 0.70 -5.42
C LEU A 377 4.45 1.00 -6.93
N VAL A 378 3.35 0.94 -7.68
CA VAL A 378 3.35 1.05 -9.15
C VAL A 378 2.99 2.46 -9.67
N LYS A 379 2.97 3.46 -8.79
CA LYS A 379 2.52 4.83 -9.16
C LYS A 379 3.49 5.54 -10.09
N SER A 380 4.80 5.31 -9.96
CA SER A 380 5.81 5.84 -10.87
C SER A 380 5.58 5.33 -12.30
N TRP A 381 5.32 4.03 -12.45
CA TRP A 381 5.27 3.36 -13.76
C TRP A 381 4.26 3.99 -14.73
N TYR A 382 3.04 4.26 -14.28
CA TYR A 382 2.02 4.85 -15.16
C TYR A 382 2.07 6.38 -15.19
N ARG A 383 2.86 7.02 -14.33
CA ARG A 383 3.13 8.46 -14.41
C ARG A 383 4.12 8.79 -15.51
N GLU A 384 4.94 7.82 -15.91
CA GLU A 384 5.82 7.91 -17.06
C GLU A 384 5.10 7.59 -18.37
N HIS A 385 5.74 7.91 -19.49
CA HIS A 385 5.20 7.52 -20.79
C HIS A 385 5.21 5.99 -20.92
N CYS A 386 4.16 5.45 -21.54
CA CYS A 386 4.13 4.02 -21.86
C CYS A 386 5.31 3.68 -22.79
N PRO A 387 6.08 2.61 -22.50
CA PRO A 387 7.18 2.18 -23.35
C PRO A 387 6.76 1.97 -24.82
N ALA A 388 7.65 2.30 -25.74
CA ALA A 388 7.43 2.09 -27.17
C ALA A 388 7.24 0.59 -27.49
N GLY A 389 6.40 0.27 -28.46
CA GLY A 389 6.13 -1.11 -28.89
C GLY A 389 5.10 -1.90 -28.05
N MET A 390 4.63 -1.37 -26.92
CA MET A 390 3.60 -2.03 -26.10
C MET A 390 2.24 -2.08 -26.82
N PRO A 391 1.42 -3.13 -26.65
CA PRO A 391 0.15 -3.28 -27.36
C PRO A 391 -0.89 -2.22 -26.96
N VAL A 392 -1.87 -1.97 -27.84
CA VAL A 392 -2.95 -0.97 -27.63
C VAL A 392 -3.61 -1.12 -26.26
N LYS A 393 -3.85 -2.37 -25.83
CA LYS A 393 -4.44 -2.70 -24.52
C LYS A 393 -3.67 -2.04 -23.37
N VAL A 394 -2.35 -2.13 -23.36
CA VAL A 394 -1.50 -1.56 -22.31
C VAL A 394 -1.50 -0.04 -22.38
N ARG A 395 -1.37 0.53 -23.59
CA ARG A 395 -1.42 1.99 -23.78
C ARG A 395 -2.71 2.60 -23.25
N VAL A 396 -3.86 1.94 -23.50
CA VAL A 396 -5.16 2.37 -22.96
C VAL A 396 -5.21 2.23 -21.43
N SER A 397 -4.60 1.19 -20.85
CA SER A 397 -4.50 1.06 -19.39
C SER A 397 -3.70 2.20 -18.75
N TYR A 398 -2.56 2.58 -19.33
CA TYR A 398 -1.76 3.73 -18.87
C TYR A 398 -2.60 5.02 -18.88
N GLN A 399 -3.28 5.30 -20.00
CA GLN A 399 -4.16 6.48 -20.10
C GLN A 399 -5.28 6.48 -19.06
N LYS A 400 -5.88 5.32 -18.76
CA LYS A 400 -6.93 5.20 -17.73
C LYS A 400 -6.38 5.41 -16.32
N LEU A 401 -5.23 4.83 -15.99
CA LEU A 401 -4.58 5.04 -14.69
C LEU A 401 -4.19 6.50 -14.48
N LEU A 402 -3.62 7.14 -15.50
CA LEU A 402 -3.36 8.59 -15.52
C LEU A 402 -4.64 9.40 -15.33
N LYS A 403 -5.73 9.02 -16.01
CA LYS A 403 -7.04 9.68 -15.85
C LYS A 403 -7.51 9.64 -14.39
N TYR A 404 -7.41 8.48 -13.73
CA TYR A 404 -7.77 8.36 -12.32
C TYR A 404 -6.86 9.19 -11.41
N TYR A 405 -5.55 9.17 -11.67
CA TYR A 405 -4.58 10.00 -10.93
C TYR A 405 -4.91 11.50 -11.03
N VAL A 406 -5.18 11.99 -12.24
CA VAL A 406 -5.54 13.40 -12.49
C VAL A 406 -6.88 13.74 -11.85
N LEU A 407 -7.91 12.90 -11.97
CA LEU A 407 -9.21 13.15 -11.35
C LEU A 407 -9.14 13.17 -9.82
N ASN A 408 -8.35 12.27 -9.22
CA ASN A 408 -8.10 12.25 -7.78
C ASN A 408 -7.43 13.54 -7.31
N ALA A 409 -6.44 14.03 -8.05
CA ALA A 409 -5.76 15.29 -7.74
C ALA A 409 -6.67 16.52 -7.94
N LEU A 410 -7.46 16.54 -9.02
CA LEU A 410 -8.34 17.66 -9.37
C LEU A 410 -9.47 17.86 -8.36
N HIS A 411 -10.11 16.77 -7.92
CA HIS A 411 -11.22 16.82 -6.98
C HIS A 411 -10.78 16.73 -5.51
N HIS A 412 -9.47 16.73 -5.24
CA HIS A 412 -8.96 16.69 -3.89
C HIS A 412 -9.33 17.96 -3.11
N ARG A 413 -10.14 17.79 -2.06
CA ARG A 413 -10.43 18.84 -1.08
C ARG A 413 -9.71 18.53 0.22
N ARG A 414 -9.15 19.56 0.86
CA ARG A 414 -8.51 19.41 2.17
C ARG A 414 -9.49 18.76 3.15
N PRO A 415 -9.08 17.71 3.90
CA PRO A 415 -9.95 17.07 4.87
C PRO A 415 -10.48 18.09 5.89
N LYS A 416 -11.81 18.14 6.07
CA LYS A 416 -12.42 19.00 7.09
C LYS A 416 -12.03 18.48 8.47
N ALA A 417 -11.67 19.38 9.39
CA ALA A 417 -11.45 19.00 10.78
C ALA A 417 -12.75 18.40 11.35
N GLN A 418 -12.66 17.21 11.94
CA GLN A 418 -13.79 16.48 12.52
C GLN A 418 -13.40 15.97 13.91
N LYS A 419 -14.39 15.80 14.79
CA LYS A 419 -14.17 15.15 16.09
C LYS A 419 -13.78 13.69 15.87
N LYS A 420 -12.61 13.28 16.37
CA LYS A 420 -12.12 11.90 16.25
C LYS A 420 -13.07 10.95 16.97
N ARG A 421 -13.66 10.00 16.23
CA ARG A 421 -14.53 8.94 16.76
C ARG A 421 -13.78 7.61 16.72
N TYR A 422 -13.43 7.08 17.89
CA TYR A 422 -12.67 5.84 18.02
C TYR A 422 -13.58 4.64 18.31
N LEU A 423 -14.18 4.07 17.27
CA LEU A 423 -15.20 3.01 17.39
C LEU A 423 -14.72 1.83 18.25
N PHE A 424 -13.53 1.28 17.98
CA PHE A 424 -13.01 0.13 18.72
C PHE A 424 -12.59 0.44 20.15
N ARG A 425 -12.17 1.69 20.44
CA ARG A 425 -11.95 2.12 21.83
C ARG A 425 -13.27 2.15 22.60
N SER A 426 -14.34 2.65 21.95
CA SER A 426 -15.68 2.66 22.52
C SER A 426 -16.25 1.25 22.70
N PHE A 427 -15.95 0.30 21.82
CA PHE A 427 -16.34 -1.10 22.02
C PHE A 427 -15.54 -1.76 23.15
N LYS A 428 -14.20 -1.60 23.14
CA LYS A 428 -13.31 -2.16 24.19
C LYS A 428 -13.69 -1.67 25.59
N SER A 429 -14.16 -0.43 25.73
CA SER A 429 -14.60 0.11 27.04
C SER A 429 -15.89 -0.54 27.57
N THR A 430 -16.70 -1.20 26.73
CA THR A 430 -17.90 -1.90 27.19
C THR A 430 -17.59 -3.29 27.71
N LYS A 431 -18.40 -3.81 28.65
CA LYS A 431 -18.25 -5.19 29.16
C LYS A 431 -18.47 -6.31 28.14
N PHE A 432 -19.04 -5.98 26.97
CA PHE A 432 -19.44 -6.95 25.95
C PHE A 432 -18.30 -7.35 24.99
N PHE A 433 -17.17 -6.65 25.04
CA PHE A 433 -16.02 -6.94 24.19
C PHE A 433 -14.79 -7.26 25.01
N GLN A 434 -14.01 -8.23 24.54
CA GLN A 434 -12.71 -8.60 25.07
C GLN A 434 -11.65 -8.54 23.98
N THR A 435 -10.38 -8.46 24.39
CA THR A 435 -9.25 -8.49 23.47
C THR A 435 -8.43 -9.77 23.63
N THR A 436 -7.77 -10.19 22.56
CA THR A 436 -6.86 -11.33 22.53
C THR A 436 -5.95 -11.18 21.30
N SER A 437 -4.97 -12.07 21.13
CA SER A 437 -4.14 -12.18 19.92
C SER A 437 -4.44 -13.50 19.23
N LEU A 438 -4.73 -13.48 17.93
CA LEU A 438 -5.02 -14.68 17.14
C LEU A 438 -4.32 -14.62 15.78
N ASP A 439 -4.02 -15.78 15.23
CA ASP A 439 -3.58 -15.92 13.85
C ASP A 439 -4.65 -15.34 12.89
N TRP A 440 -4.20 -14.59 11.89
CA TRP A 440 -5.06 -13.98 10.88
C TRP A 440 -5.97 -14.99 10.17
N VAL A 441 -5.48 -16.19 9.88
CA VAL A 441 -6.30 -17.25 9.23
C VAL A 441 -7.41 -17.71 10.14
N GLU A 442 -7.15 -17.85 11.44
CA GLU A 442 -8.16 -18.16 12.45
C GLU A 442 -9.25 -17.07 12.46
N VAL A 443 -8.85 -15.80 12.51
CA VAL A 443 -9.80 -14.68 12.48
C VAL A 443 -10.60 -14.65 11.18
N GLY A 444 -9.95 -14.94 10.05
CA GLY A 444 -10.61 -15.02 8.74
C GLY A 444 -11.72 -16.08 8.71
N LEU A 445 -11.43 -17.28 9.20
CA LEU A 445 -12.40 -18.37 9.33
C LEU A 445 -13.55 -17.98 10.27
N GLN A 446 -13.25 -17.34 11.40
CA GLN A 446 -14.26 -16.83 12.34
C GLN A 446 -15.19 -15.81 11.67
N VAL A 447 -14.63 -14.82 10.94
CA VAL A 447 -15.42 -13.79 10.25
C VAL A 447 -16.31 -14.40 9.16
N CYS A 448 -15.80 -15.38 8.41
CA CYS A 448 -16.59 -16.09 7.40
C CYS A 448 -17.76 -16.87 8.03
N ARG A 449 -17.49 -17.63 9.10
CA ARG A 449 -18.50 -18.39 9.87
C ARG A 449 -19.56 -17.46 10.47
N GLN A 450 -19.13 -16.35 11.08
CA GLN A 450 -20.02 -15.32 11.63
C GLN A 450 -20.90 -14.68 10.54
N GLY A 451 -20.31 -14.31 9.40
CA GLY A 451 -21.02 -13.74 8.26
C GLY A 451 -22.08 -14.69 7.71
N TYR A 452 -21.71 -15.96 7.51
CA TYR A 452 -22.64 -17.02 7.09
C TYR A 452 -23.81 -17.16 8.06
N ASN A 453 -23.53 -17.32 9.35
CA ASN A 453 -24.54 -17.47 10.38
C ASN A 453 -25.48 -16.27 10.47
N MET A 454 -24.97 -15.04 10.35
CA MET A 454 -25.80 -13.83 10.39
C MET A 454 -26.76 -13.76 9.20
N LEU A 455 -26.28 -14.05 7.99
CA LEU A 455 -27.12 -14.05 6.79
C LEU A 455 -28.14 -15.19 6.85
N ASN A 456 -27.73 -16.37 7.30
CA ASN A 456 -28.62 -17.52 7.44
C ASN A 456 -29.70 -17.27 8.52
N LEU A 457 -29.33 -16.71 9.67
CA LEU A 457 -30.29 -16.28 10.70
C LEU A 457 -31.28 -15.23 10.17
N LEU A 458 -30.88 -14.38 9.22
CA LEU A 458 -31.78 -13.40 8.61
C LEU A 458 -32.80 -14.08 7.67
N ILE A 459 -32.38 -15.09 6.92
CA ILE A 459 -33.24 -15.95 6.09
C ILE A 459 -34.26 -16.67 6.97
N HIS A 460 -33.80 -17.32 8.03
CA HIS A 460 -34.67 -18.00 9.00
C HIS A 460 -35.61 -17.05 9.73
N ARG A 461 -35.15 -15.85 10.14
CA ARG A 461 -36.00 -14.84 10.78
C ARG A 461 -37.14 -14.36 9.88
N LYS A 462 -36.95 -14.35 8.57
CA LYS A 462 -37.99 -14.03 7.58
C LYS A 462 -38.88 -15.25 7.22
N ASN A 463 -38.64 -16.41 7.84
CA ASN A 463 -39.31 -17.68 7.57
C ASN A 463 -39.25 -18.05 6.08
N LEU A 464 -38.03 -18.04 5.51
CA LEU A 464 -37.75 -18.35 4.11
C LEU A 464 -37.10 -19.74 3.98
N ASN A 465 -37.78 -20.78 4.46
CA ASN A 465 -37.24 -22.16 4.52
C ASN A 465 -37.00 -22.82 3.15
N TYR A 466 -37.45 -22.17 2.07
CA TYR A 466 -37.29 -22.62 0.68
C TYR A 466 -36.09 -21.97 -0.02
N LEU A 467 -35.28 -21.20 0.71
CA LEU A 467 -33.99 -20.70 0.27
C LEU A 467 -32.88 -21.36 1.08
N HIS A 468 -31.83 -21.73 0.38
CA HIS A 468 -30.60 -22.24 0.97
C HIS A 468 -29.46 -21.27 0.65
N LEU A 469 -28.67 -20.94 1.68
CA LEU A 469 -27.41 -20.23 1.54
C LEU A 469 -26.31 -21.27 1.71
N ASP A 470 -25.54 -21.50 0.67
CA ASP A 470 -24.39 -22.40 0.73
C ASP A 470 -23.17 -21.71 1.37
N TYR A 471 -22.10 -22.47 1.66
CA TYR A 471 -20.94 -21.95 2.39
C TYR A 471 -20.06 -21.02 1.55
N ASN A 472 -20.21 -21.03 0.23
CA ASN A 472 -19.62 -20.07 -0.71
C ASN A 472 -20.54 -18.87 -1.01
N PHE A 473 -21.57 -18.67 -0.18
CA PHE A 473 -22.50 -17.54 -0.20
C PHE A 473 -23.35 -17.43 -1.47
N ASN A 474 -23.59 -18.50 -2.22
CA ASN A 474 -24.65 -18.52 -3.21
C ASN A 474 -26.01 -18.73 -2.53
N LEU A 475 -27.01 -17.95 -2.95
CA LEU A 475 -28.37 -18.10 -2.48
C LEU A 475 -29.17 -18.86 -3.54
N LYS A 476 -29.53 -20.11 -3.25
CA LYS A 476 -30.21 -21.02 -4.17
C LYS A 476 -31.62 -21.35 -3.65
N PRO A 477 -32.65 -21.42 -4.52
CA PRO A 477 -33.95 -21.94 -4.11
C PRO A 477 -33.88 -23.47 -3.98
N VAL A 478 -34.44 -24.01 -2.89
CA VAL A 478 -34.46 -25.48 -2.64
C VAL A 478 -35.48 -26.18 -3.56
N LYS A 479 -36.51 -25.45 -3.96
CA LYS A 479 -37.59 -25.91 -4.84
C LYS A 479 -38.01 -24.79 -5.78
N THR A 480 -38.77 -25.12 -6.82
CA THR A 480 -39.42 -24.10 -7.66
C THR A 480 -40.38 -23.25 -6.82
N LEU A 481 -40.13 -21.94 -6.80
CA LEU A 481 -40.87 -21.01 -5.94
C LEU A 481 -42.18 -20.57 -6.58
N THR A 482 -43.25 -20.54 -5.78
CA THR A 482 -44.51 -19.89 -6.18
C THR A 482 -44.31 -18.38 -6.36
N THR A 483 -45.24 -17.72 -7.07
CA THR A 483 -45.21 -16.25 -7.23
C THR A 483 -45.25 -15.51 -5.89
N LYS A 484 -45.97 -16.04 -4.90
CA LYS A 484 -46.03 -15.51 -3.52
C LYS A 484 -44.70 -15.66 -2.79
N GLU A 485 -44.10 -16.85 -2.83
CA GLU A 485 -42.78 -17.12 -2.24
C GLU A 485 -41.71 -16.22 -2.88
N ARG A 486 -41.69 -16.11 -4.22
CA ARG A 486 -40.75 -15.26 -4.97
C ARG A 486 -40.86 -13.77 -4.60
N LYS A 487 -42.09 -13.26 -4.43
CA LYS A 487 -42.30 -11.87 -3.98
C LYS A 487 -41.82 -11.65 -2.55
N LYS A 488 -42.06 -12.63 -1.65
CA LYS A 488 -41.65 -12.56 -0.24
C LYS A 488 -40.14 -12.69 -0.04
N SER A 489 -39.47 -13.50 -0.86
CA SER A 489 -38.05 -13.83 -0.75
C SER A 489 -37.11 -12.90 -1.50
N ARG A 490 -37.66 -11.89 -2.18
CA ARG A 490 -36.89 -10.87 -2.89
C ARG A 490 -36.10 -10.01 -1.90
N PHE A 491 -34.82 -10.33 -1.74
CA PHE A 491 -33.89 -9.50 -0.99
C PHE A 491 -33.48 -8.26 -1.81
N GLY A 492 -33.14 -7.18 -1.09
CA GLY A 492 -32.64 -5.94 -1.70
C GLY A 492 -31.13 -5.90 -1.79
N ASN A 493 -30.61 -4.80 -2.35
CA ASN A 493 -29.17 -4.61 -2.59
C ASN A 493 -28.31 -4.73 -1.32
N ALA A 494 -28.80 -4.29 -0.16
CA ALA A 494 -28.04 -4.39 1.09
C ALA A 494 -27.66 -5.83 1.46
N PHE A 495 -28.57 -6.78 1.25
CA PHE A 495 -28.30 -8.20 1.51
C PHE A 495 -27.33 -8.76 0.49
N HIS A 496 -27.59 -8.56 -0.80
CA HIS A 496 -26.76 -9.09 -1.88
C HIS A 496 -25.35 -8.49 -1.88
N LEU A 497 -25.20 -7.19 -1.64
CA LEU A 497 -23.89 -6.55 -1.55
C LEU A 497 -23.09 -7.09 -0.35
N CYS A 498 -23.71 -7.23 0.82
CA CYS A 498 -23.04 -7.81 2.00
C CYS A 498 -22.64 -9.26 1.73
N ARG A 499 -23.51 -10.05 1.08
CA ARG A 499 -23.24 -11.42 0.66
C ARG A 499 -22.04 -11.51 -0.28
N GLU A 500 -21.97 -10.66 -1.32
CA GLU A 500 -20.84 -10.67 -2.25
C GLU A 500 -19.53 -10.20 -1.60
N ILE A 501 -19.58 -9.25 -0.67
CA ILE A 501 -18.41 -8.84 0.12
C ILE A 501 -17.89 -10.01 0.96
N LEU A 502 -18.79 -10.76 1.60
CA LEU A 502 -18.43 -11.96 2.35
C LEU A 502 -17.92 -13.08 1.45
N ARG A 503 -18.50 -13.25 0.26
CA ARG A 503 -18.00 -14.19 -0.75
C ARG A 503 -16.57 -13.89 -1.17
N LEU A 504 -16.27 -12.63 -1.49
CA LEU A 504 -14.90 -12.20 -1.81
C LEU A 504 -13.95 -12.48 -0.65
N THR A 505 -14.38 -12.17 0.58
CA THR A 505 -13.58 -12.41 1.79
C THR A 505 -13.30 -13.90 1.99
N LYS A 506 -14.31 -14.75 1.77
CA LYS A 506 -14.20 -16.21 1.87
C LYS A 506 -13.19 -16.76 0.86
N LEU A 507 -13.22 -16.32 -0.40
CA LEU A 507 -12.24 -16.74 -1.40
C LEU A 507 -10.79 -16.40 -1.02
N ILE A 508 -10.57 -15.21 -0.46
CA ILE A 508 -9.26 -14.75 0.03
C ILE A 508 -8.80 -15.62 1.21
N VAL A 509 -9.66 -15.78 2.23
CA VAL A 509 -9.35 -16.57 3.43
C VAL A 509 -9.08 -18.03 3.07
N ASP A 510 -9.93 -18.64 2.23
CA ASP A 510 -9.77 -20.02 1.80
C ASP A 510 -8.46 -20.27 1.04
N SER A 511 -8.01 -19.28 0.26
CA SER A 511 -6.72 -19.37 -0.44
C SER A 511 -5.56 -19.43 0.55
N HIS A 512 -5.62 -18.65 1.64
CA HIS A 512 -4.66 -18.75 2.75
C HIS A 512 -4.82 -20.05 3.55
N VAL A 513 -6.04 -20.58 3.70
CA VAL A 513 -6.26 -21.88 4.34
C VAL A 513 -5.60 -22.99 3.53
N GLN A 514 -5.79 -23.03 2.20
CA GLN A 514 -5.16 -24.02 1.32
C GLN A 514 -3.62 -23.93 1.35
N TYR A 515 -3.07 -22.72 1.45
CA TYR A 515 -1.64 -22.51 1.68
C TYR A 515 -1.18 -23.10 3.01
N ARG A 516 -1.92 -22.83 4.10
CA ARG A 516 -1.60 -23.32 5.45
C ARG A 516 -1.77 -24.83 5.62
N LEU A 517 -2.63 -25.46 4.83
CA LEU A 517 -2.78 -26.92 4.78
C LEU A 517 -1.68 -27.61 3.96
N GLY A 518 -0.79 -26.87 3.30
CA GLY A 518 0.25 -27.45 2.44
C GLY A 518 -0.23 -27.90 1.06
N ASN A 519 -1.50 -27.67 0.72
CA ASN A 519 -2.09 -28.09 -0.56
C ASN A 519 -1.64 -27.22 -1.74
N VAL A 520 -1.24 -25.97 -1.46
CA VAL A 520 -0.84 -24.97 -2.45
C VAL A 520 0.41 -24.26 -1.98
N ASP A 521 1.37 -24.11 -2.89
CA ASP A 521 2.65 -23.42 -2.68
C ASP A 521 2.45 -21.89 -2.52
N ALA A 522 3.34 -21.22 -1.79
CA ALA A 522 3.36 -19.78 -1.57
C ALA A 522 3.25 -19.00 -2.90
N PHE A 523 4.00 -19.39 -3.94
CA PHE A 523 3.92 -18.74 -5.25
C PHE A 523 2.56 -18.89 -5.93
N GLN A 524 1.93 -20.06 -5.79
CA GLN A 524 0.61 -20.33 -6.36
C GLN A 524 -0.48 -19.55 -5.63
N SER A 525 -0.36 -19.42 -4.31
CA SER A 525 -1.20 -18.56 -3.46
C SER A 525 -1.07 -17.09 -3.88
N LEU A 526 0.14 -16.62 -4.20
CA LEU A 526 0.39 -15.23 -4.56
C LEU A 526 -0.17 -14.83 -5.93
N ASN A 527 -0.08 -15.71 -6.92
CA ASN A 527 -0.67 -15.49 -8.26
C ASN A 527 -2.20 -15.30 -8.21
N TYR A 528 -2.85 -15.65 -7.11
CA TYR A 528 -4.26 -15.32 -6.92
C TYR A 528 -4.48 -13.85 -6.51
N PHE A 529 -3.59 -13.31 -5.67
CA PHE A 529 -3.74 -11.97 -5.09
C PHE A 529 -3.15 -10.85 -5.97
N THR A 530 -2.19 -11.18 -6.85
CA THR A 530 -1.54 -10.26 -7.80
C THR A 530 -2.09 -10.44 -9.22
#